data_AF-A0A7X8PV75-F1
#
_entry.id   AF-A0A7X8PV75-F1
#
_cell.length_a   1.000
_cell.length_b   1.000
_cell.length_c   1.000
_cell.angle_alpha   90.00
_cell.angle_beta   90.00
_cell.angle_gamma   90.00
#
_symmetry.space_group_name_H-M   'P 1'
#
loop_
_entity.id
_entity.type
_entity.pdbx_description
1 polymer ?
#
loop_
_entity_poly.entity_id
_entity_poly.type
_entity_poly.pdbx_seq_one_letter_code
_entity_poly.pdbx_strand_id
1 'polypeptide(L)'
;MTEITIEKTGNFWIDNGIVGLYKILREADYNVELDATTFSVSSENNNGKNVEEILNHAKEAVVKHYLIQTKNFGWILKEERFEIYRKTDFKMHLKPFFEGKTGKPEEGAVCTPNSKKSDLGAKGRYMTSNEYENFLKFKEEGSSILIEDKKIKLTNKGYLNAPPKYDIGKYFSNDYFKDGDKLCNFSGKYYKKVDKINGINYPFLTSMTGEINFASQMKLKPNISSLYSFISLFSFYNLNFLVQLNEKGKIKDAHYFVLYDNSLKDLEYFQNTIIKDIDNFTKSDFCSFETQITGTQYESESFFNFLLSVYAQVKQRIDRDKRRGILLKKSVFTLSKDGNIFRDVKEYTSLNSLFELFDCFDDNGTDERSYREPFLNFVRYFNKRLDSGKYDTTWRNRLCSDILSFRSILNTVEWFMAEVKIKEDKGGIIFLDKIIEIYNLKTQKKMKQEMVKICQSIGINIGIYAEKENDKSSLYLLRNSKSRTEFLKVLELIQFRILNSEKIPLEFKTKNYEDFFLMLDKDWEEYKSLVSIFSMNSFLIEKKKESEKQ
;
A
#
# COMPACT_ATOMS: atom_id res chain seq x y z
N MET A 1 -32.31 7.77 -23.52
CA MET A 1 -31.41 8.90 -23.19
C MET A 1 -30.33 8.92 -24.26
N THR A 2 -30.08 10.06 -24.90
CA THR A 2 -29.12 10.17 -26.02
C THR A 2 -27.73 10.62 -25.56
N GLU A 3 -27.62 11.27 -24.40
CA GLU A 3 -26.37 11.72 -23.83
C GLU A 3 -26.47 11.81 -22.31
N ILE A 4 -25.34 11.60 -21.61
CA ILE A 4 -25.17 11.90 -20.19
C ILE A 4 -23.82 12.57 -19.95
N THR A 5 -23.82 13.60 -19.12
CA THR A 5 -22.60 14.24 -18.58
C THR A 5 -22.56 14.04 -17.08
N ILE A 6 -21.43 13.52 -16.60
CA ILE A 6 -21.16 13.22 -15.19
C ILE A 6 -20.10 14.20 -14.73
N GLU A 7 -20.41 14.97 -13.70
CA GLU A 7 -19.49 15.95 -13.13
C GLU A 7 -18.59 15.33 -12.06
N LYS A 8 -17.37 15.86 -12.00
CA LYS A 8 -16.45 15.69 -10.89
C LYS A 8 -17.11 16.13 -9.59
N THR A 9 -16.87 15.38 -8.53
CA THR A 9 -17.42 15.63 -7.20
C THR A 9 -16.41 16.25 -6.23
N GLY A 10 -15.11 16.14 -6.52
CA GLY A 10 -14.04 16.48 -5.58
C GLY A 10 -13.83 15.42 -4.50
N ASN A 11 -14.63 14.35 -4.50
CA ASN A 11 -14.42 13.21 -3.63
C ASN A 11 -13.51 12.20 -4.35
N PHE A 12 -12.36 11.89 -3.73
CA PHE A 12 -11.34 11.03 -4.33
C PHE A 12 -11.86 9.68 -4.81
N TRP A 13 -12.82 9.08 -4.09
CA TRP A 13 -13.36 7.76 -4.41
C TRP A 13 -14.28 7.80 -5.62
N ILE A 14 -15.22 8.75 -5.62
CA ILE A 14 -16.20 8.90 -6.70
C ILE A 14 -15.50 9.35 -7.98
N ASP A 15 -14.58 10.31 -7.88
CA ASP A 15 -13.82 10.80 -9.04
C ASP A 15 -12.93 9.69 -9.63
N ASN A 16 -12.33 8.83 -8.79
CA ASN A 16 -11.64 7.62 -9.26
C ASN A 16 -12.60 6.63 -9.94
N GLY A 17 -13.88 6.59 -9.52
CA GLY A 17 -14.92 5.79 -10.16
C GLY A 17 -15.30 6.35 -11.54
N ILE A 18 -15.37 7.67 -11.69
CA ILE A 18 -15.60 8.33 -13.00
C ILE A 18 -14.48 7.94 -13.97
N VAL A 19 -13.23 8.07 -13.55
CA VAL A 19 -12.08 7.67 -14.39
C VAL A 19 -12.07 6.16 -14.65
N GLY A 20 -12.46 5.34 -13.67
CA GLY A 20 -12.57 3.88 -13.84
C GLY A 20 -13.62 3.51 -14.88
N LEU A 21 -14.78 4.16 -14.86
CA LEU A 21 -15.83 3.99 -15.86
C LEU A 21 -15.35 4.40 -17.26
N TYR A 22 -14.69 5.55 -17.36
CA TYR A 22 -14.08 6.01 -18.62
C TYR A 22 -13.13 4.96 -19.19
N LYS A 23 -12.19 4.44 -18.39
CA LYS A 23 -11.19 3.44 -18.84
C LYS A 23 -11.85 2.15 -19.33
N ILE A 24 -12.82 1.63 -18.59
CA ILE A 24 -13.52 0.39 -18.97
C ILE A 24 -14.34 0.56 -20.26
N LEU A 25 -14.96 1.72 -20.45
CA LEU A 25 -15.67 2.02 -21.69
C LEU A 25 -14.71 2.13 -22.88
N ARG A 26 -13.54 2.74 -22.69
CA ARG A 26 -12.48 2.80 -23.71
C ARG A 26 -11.93 1.41 -24.05
N GLU A 27 -11.72 0.54 -23.06
CA GLU A 27 -11.31 -0.85 -23.27
C GLU A 27 -12.37 -1.70 -23.99
N ALA A 28 -13.64 -1.31 -23.89
CA ALA A 28 -14.76 -1.93 -24.58
C ALA A 28 -15.11 -1.25 -25.92
N ASP A 29 -14.18 -0.46 -26.47
CA ASP A 29 -14.28 0.23 -27.76
C ASP A 29 -15.44 1.23 -27.88
N TYR A 30 -15.87 1.85 -26.77
CA TYR A 30 -16.80 2.97 -26.79
C TYR A 30 -16.07 4.30 -26.94
N ASN A 31 -16.66 5.20 -27.73
CA ASN A 31 -16.20 6.57 -27.87
C ASN A 31 -16.82 7.44 -26.77
N VAL A 32 -15.98 7.88 -25.83
CA VAL A 32 -16.36 8.63 -24.64
C VAL A 32 -15.35 9.75 -24.39
N GLU A 33 -15.81 10.82 -23.75
CA GLU A 33 -15.02 12.04 -23.56
C GLU A 33 -14.76 12.28 -22.07
N LEU A 34 -13.52 12.65 -21.75
CA LEU A 34 -13.09 13.00 -20.40
C LEU A 34 -12.33 14.34 -20.43
N ASP A 35 -12.86 15.33 -19.72
CA ASP A 35 -12.21 16.62 -19.52
C ASP A 35 -11.69 16.78 -18.08
N ALA A 36 -11.32 17.99 -17.66
CA ALA A 36 -10.81 18.23 -16.31
C ALA A 36 -11.88 18.07 -15.20
N THR A 37 -13.15 18.27 -15.53
CA THR A 37 -14.29 18.44 -14.62
C THR A 37 -15.49 17.55 -14.94
N THR A 38 -15.57 16.97 -16.13
CA THR A 38 -16.70 16.16 -16.59
C THR A 38 -16.26 14.93 -17.38
N PHE A 39 -17.16 13.96 -17.43
CA PHE A 39 -17.10 12.76 -18.25
C PHE A 39 -18.42 12.61 -19.00
N SER A 40 -18.37 12.44 -20.32
CA SER A 40 -19.57 12.41 -21.18
C SER A 40 -19.65 11.13 -22.01
N VAL A 41 -20.88 10.62 -22.15
CA VAL A 41 -21.23 9.47 -22.99
C VAL A 41 -22.43 9.84 -23.86
N SER A 42 -22.31 9.72 -25.18
CA SER A 42 -23.39 9.99 -26.13
C SER A 42 -23.67 8.79 -27.03
N SER A 43 -24.93 8.60 -27.39
CA SER A 43 -25.38 7.60 -28.36
C SER A 43 -24.89 7.90 -29.77
N GLU A 44 -24.78 9.18 -30.14
CA GLU A 44 -24.32 9.64 -31.46
C GLU A 44 -22.89 9.16 -31.75
N ASN A 45 -22.00 9.27 -30.76
CA ASN A 45 -20.61 8.85 -30.88
C ASN A 45 -20.45 7.30 -30.85
N ASN A 46 -21.52 6.55 -30.56
CA ASN A 46 -21.48 5.11 -30.30
C ASN A 46 -22.49 4.33 -31.17
N ASN A 47 -22.60 4.71 -32.45
CA ASN A 47 -23.42 4.02 -33.46
C ASN A 47 -24.90 3.89 -33.06
N GLY A 48 -25.44 4.88 -32.33
CA GLY A 48 -26.84 4.90 -31.91
C GLY A 48 -27.18 3.98 -30.74
N LYS A 49 -26.20 3.31 -30.12
CA LYS A 49 -26.43 2.49 -28.92
C LYS A 49 -26.97 3.35 -27.77
N ASN A 50 -27.93 2.81 -27.02
CA ASN A 50 -28.53 3.53 -25.91
C ASN A 50 -27.51 3.70 -24.77
N VAL A 51 -27.41 4.90 -24.19
CA VAL A 51 -26.47 5.16 -23.09
C VAL A 51 -26.67 4.21 -21.89
N GLU A 52 -27.91 3.82 -21.60
CA GLU A 52 -28.21 2.83 -20.54
C GLU A 52 -27.58 1.45 -20.85
N GLU A 53 -27.63 1.01 -22.11
CA GLU A 53 -27.00 -0.23 -22.56
C GLU A 53 -25.47 -0.13 -22.48
N ILE A 54 -24.89 1.00 -22.89
CA ILE A 54 -23.45 1.27 -22.82
C ILE A 54 -22.96 1.18 -21.36
N LEU A 55 -23.64 1.86 -20.43
CA LEU A 55 -23.27 1.87 -19.01
C LEU A 55 -23.46 0.48 -18.37
N ASN A 56 -24.53 -0.24 -18.71
CA ASN A 56 -24.75 -1.58 -18.20
C ASN A 56 -23.73 -2.59 -18.74
N HIS A 57 -23.28 -2.44 -19.98
CA HIS A 57 -22.17 -3.22 -20.53
C HIS A 57 -20.86 -2.94 -19.77
N ALA A 58 -20.57 -1.68 -19.41
CA ALA A 58 -19.43 -1.35 -18.57
C ALA A 58 -19.52 -2.01 -17.17
N LYS A 59 -20.71 -2.06 -16.57
CA LYS A 59 -20.95 -2.79 -15.31
C LYS A 59 -20.57 -4.27 -15.45
N GLU A 60 -21.02 -4.93 -16.52
CA GLU A 60 -20.69 -6.33 -16.75
C GLU A 60 -19.19 -6.56 -16.97
N ALA A 61 -18.54 -5.67 -17.72
CA ALA A 61 -17.11 -5.71 -17.96
C ALA A 61 -16.31 -5.54 -16.65
N VAL A 62 -16.69 -4.60 -15.78
CA VAL A 62 -16.00 -4.38 -14.52
C VAL A 62 -16.17 -5.56 -13.55
N VAL A 63 -17.36 -6.18 -13.51
CA VAL A 63 -17.57 -7.39 -12.70
C VAL A 63 -16.63 -8.50 -13.15
N LYS A 64 -16.50 -8.74 -14.46
CA LYS A 64 -15.57 -9.73 -15.00
C LYS A 64 -14.13 -9.41 -14.59
N HIS A 65 -13.73 -8.14 -14.63
CA HIS A 65 -12.40 -7.69 -14.21
C HIS A 65 -12.11 -7.95 -12.72
N TYR A 66 -13.13 -7.94 -11.86
CA TYR A 66 -12.98 -8.17 -10.42
C TYR A 66 -12.92 -9.64 -10.01
N LEU A 67 -13.24 -10.54 -10.93
CA LEU A 67 -13.25 -11.98 -10.70
C LEU A 67 -11.97 -12.65 -11.22
N ILE A 68 -11.60 -13.76 -10.59
CA ILE A 68 -10.53 -14.66 -11.02
C ILE A 68 -11.04 -16.09 -11.00
N GLN A 69 -10.50 -16.93 -11.88
CA GLN A 69 -10.76 -18.37 -11.85
C GLN A 69 -10.03 -19.03 -10.67
N THR A 70 -10.77 -19.79 -9.86
CA THR A 70 -10.21 -20.49 -8.70
C THR A 70 -9.68 -21.87 -9.07
N LYS A 71 -8.94 -22.51 -8.16
CA LYS A 71 -8.56 -23.93 -8.30
C LYS A 71 -9.72 -24.91 -8.07
N ASN A 72 -10.91 -24.41 -7.77
CA ASN A 72 -12.09 -25.23 -7.50
C ASN A 72 -12.99 -25.29 -8.73
N PHE A 73 -13.62 -26.44 -8.92
CA PHE A 73 -14.55 -26.68 -10.02
C PHE A 73 -15.97 -26.87 -9.50
N GLY A 74 -16.93 -26.61 -10.37
CA GLY A 74 -18.34 -26.92 -10.21
C GLY A 74 -18.87 -27.59 -11.46
N TRP A 75 -20.18 -27.83 -11.48
CA TRP A 75 -20.86 -28.38 -12.65
C TRP A 75 -22.17 -27.65 -12.89
N ILE A 76 -22.58 -27.62 -14.15
CA ILE A 76 -23.89 -27.13 -14.61
C ILE A 76 -24.64 -28.25 -15.33
N LEU A 77 -25.96 -28.20 -15.27
CA LEU A 77 -26.85 -29.04 -16.08
C LEU A 77 -27.46 -28.15 -17.17
N LYS A 78 -27.09 -28.41 -18.43
CA LYS A 78 -27.55 -27.67 -19.60
C LYS A 78 -28.07 -28.66 -20.63
N GLU A 79 -29.32 -28.50 -21.05
CA GLU A 79 -29.95 -29.37 -22.07
C GLU A 79 -29.74 -30.87 -21.77
N GLU A 80 -29.98 -31.27 -20.51
CA GLU A 80 -29.81 -32.64 -19.98
C GLU A 80 -28.35 -33.16 -19.93
N ARG A 81 -27.36 -32.33 -20.23
CA ARG A 81 -25.93 -32.67 -20.15
C ARG A 81 -25.24 -31.98 -18.98
N PHE A 82 -24.34 -32.71 -18.33
CA PHE A 82 -23.49 -32.17 -17.26
C PHE A 82 -22.21 -31.59 -17.85
N GLU A 83 -21.92 -30.33 -17.54
CA GLU A 83 -20.70 -29.66 -17.96
C GLU A 83 -19.90 -29.20 -16.73
N ILE A 84 -18.58 -29.44 -16.74
CA ILE A 84 -17.68 -28.90 -15.71
C ILE A 84 -17.40 -27.44 -16.02
N TYR A 85 -17.42 -26.59 -15.00
CA TYR A 85 -16.93 -25.23 -15.10
C TYR A 85 -15.96 -24.91 -13.97
N ARG A 86 -15.04 -23.98 -14.24
CA ARG A 86 -14.11 -23.47 -13.23
C ARG A 86 -14.81 -22.39 -12.42
N LYS A 87 -14.86 -22.55 -11.08
CA LYS A 87 -15.51 -21.55 -10.22
C LYS A 87 -14.73 -20.25 -10.25
N THR A 88 -15.43 -19.15 -10.34
CA THR A 88 -14.88 -17.81 -10.16
C THR A 88 -15.06 -17.36 -8.72
N ASP A 89 -14.20 -16.43 -8.30
CA ASP A 89 -14.29 -15.73 -7.02
C ASP A 89 -13.69 -14.33 -7.18
N PHE A 90 -13.95 -13.42 -6.25
CA PHE A 90 -13.30 -12.10 -6.28
C PHE A 90 -11.78 -12.25 -6.13
N LYS A 91 -11.04 -11.40 -6.85
CA LYS A 91 -9.59 -11.23 -6.66
C LYS A 91 -9.28 -10.97 -5.18
N MET A 92 -8.14 -11.47 -4.70
CA MET A 92 -7.83 -11.50 -3.26
C MET A 92 -8.00 -10.13 -2.58
N HIS A 93 -7.47 -9.07 -3.20
CA HIS A 93 -7.55 -7.69 -2.71
C HIS A 93 -8.97 -7.09 -2.73
N LEU A 94 -9.89 -7.66 -3.52
CA LEU A 94 -11.28 -7.18 -3.61
C LEU A 94 -12.23 -7.89 -2.64
N LYS A 95 -11.86 -9.09 -2.17
CA LYS A 95 -12.67 -9.87 -1.22
C LYS A 95 -13.15 -9.06 -0.01
N PRO A 96 -12.32 -8.19 0.62
CA PRO A 96 -12.78 -7.39 1.74
C PRO A 96 -13.92 -6.42 1.44
N PHE A 97 -14.05 -5.94 0.20
CA PHE A 97 -15.10 -4.99 -0.20
C PHE A 97 -16.40 -5.67 -0.60
N PHE A 98 -16.34 -6.96 -0.95
CA PHE A 98 -17.48 -7.75 -1.43
C PHE A 98 -17.77 -8.98 -0.56
N GLU A 99 -17.32 -9.00 0.69
CA GLU A 99 -17.58 -10.13 1.58
C GLU A 99 -19.10 -10.36 1.78
N GLY A 100 -19.50 -11.63 1.85
CA GLY A 100 -20.91 -12.02 1.82
C GLY A 100 -21.58 -11.92 0.45
N LYS A 101 -20.94 -11.34 -0.58
CA LYS A 101 -21.41 -11.45 -1.96
C LYS A 101 -20.94 -12.78 -2.54
N THR A 102 -21.92 -13.64 -2.79
CA THR A 102 -21.72 -14.93 -3.45
C THR A 102 -22.41 -14.91 -4.80
N GLY A 103 -21.87 -15.69 -5.75
CA GLY A 103 -22.52 -15.88 -7.05
C GLY A 103 -23.93 -16.41 -6.86
N LYS A 104 -24.90 -15.77 -7.50
CA LYS A 104 -26.31 -16.18 -7.47
C LYS A 104 -26.65 -16.88 -8.78
N PRO A 105 -27.33 -18.04 -8.74
CA PRO A 105 -27.83 -18.68 -9.94
C PRO A 105 -29.05 -17.92 -10.46
N GLU A 106 -29.13 -17.74 -11.78
CA GLU A 106 -30.30 -17.10 -12.43
C GLU A 106 -31.53 -18.02 -12.36
N GLU A 107 -31.32 -19.31 -12.63
CA GLU A 107 -32.38 -20.31 -12.77
C GLU A 107 -32.49 -21.29 -11.59
N GLY A 108 -31.66 -21.12 -10.55
CA GLY A 108 -31.67 -21.97 -9.35
C GLY A 108 -30.55 -23.03 -9.32
N ALA A 109 -30.42 -23.68 -8.16
CA ALA A 109 -29.43 -24.75 -7.95
C ALA A 109 -30.04 -26.13 -8.19
N VAL A 110 -29.25 -27.07 -8.69
CA VAL A 110 -29.61 -28.49 -8.79
C VAL A 110 -28.80 -29.25 -7.75
N CYS A 111 -29.49 -30.03 -6.93
CA CYS A 111 -28.87 -30.79 -5.84
C CYS A 111 -29.15 -32.29 -5.98
N THR A 112 -28.18 -33.12 -5.59
CA THR A 112 -28.44 -34.57 -5.49
C THR A 112 -29.51 -34.86 -4.42
N PRO A 113 -30.23 -35.99 -4.51
CA PRO A 113 -31.30 -36.33 -3.56
C PRO A 113 -30.87 -36.34 -2.09
N ASN A 114 -29.59 -36.63 -1.82
CA ASN A 114 -29.03 -36.71 -0.47
C ASN A 114 -28.53 -35.35 0.07
N SER A 115 -28.71 -34.26 -0.68
CA SER A 115 -28.26 -32.92 -0.26
C SER A 115 -29.19 -32.29 0.78
N LYS A 116 -28.64 -31.41 1.63
CA LYS A 116 -29.44 -30.74 2.66
C LYS A 116 -30.45 -29.80 2.01
N LYS A 117 -31.61 -29.63 2.63
CA LYS A 117 -32.65 -28.71 2.14
C LYS A 117 -32.15 -27.26 2.04
N SER A 118 -31.19 -26.86 2.88
CA SER A 118 -30.51 -25.55 2.82
C SER A 118 -29.74 -25.31 1.51
N ASP A 119 -29.33 -26.37 0.81
CA ASP A 119 -28.43 -26.27 -0.34
C ASP A 119 -29.16 -25.89 -1.64
N LEU A 120 -30.48 -26.17 -1.72
CA LEU A 120 -31.36 -25.84 -2.84
C LEU A 120 -31.46 -24.32 -3.07
N GLY A 121 -31.54 -23.53 -1.99
CA GLY A 121 -31.95 -22.13 -2.07
C GLY A 121 -33.40 -21.95 -2.54
N ALA A 122 -33.79 -20.71 -2.82
CA ALA A 122 -35.21 -20.36 -3.07
C ALA A 122 -35.79 -20.90 -4.38
N LYS A 123 -34.95 -21.11 -5.41
CA LYS A 123 -35.36 -21.57 -6.76
C LYS A 123 -34.77 -22.94 -7.13
N GLY A 124 -34.15 -23.64 -6.19
CA GLY A 124 -33.48 -24.91 -6.50
C GLY A 124 -34.41 -26.10 -6.50
N ARG A 125 -33.97 -27.19 -7.14
CA ARG A 125 -34.66 -28.48 -7.15
C ARG A 125 -33.70 -29.65 -6.91
N TYR A 126 -34.26 -30.76 -6.46
CA TYR A 126 -33.55 -32.03 -6.45
C TYR A 126 -33.51 -32.61 -7.88
N MET A 127 -32.47 -33.40 -8.14
CA MET A 127 -32.39 -34.23 -9.34
C MET A 127 -33.53 -35.25 -9.36
N THR A 128 -34.06 -35.51 -10.56
CA THR A 128 -34.84 -36.73 -10.83
C THR A 128 -33.95 -37.96 -10.76
N SER A 129 -34.54 -39.16 -10.67
CA SER A 129 -33.77 -40.41 -10.63
C SER A 129 -32.84 -40.56 -11.84
N ASN A 130 -33.32 -40.24 -13.04
CA ASN A 130 -32.54 -40.32 -14.28
C ASN A 130 -31.36 -39.32 -14.29
N GLU A 131 -31.60 -38.07 -13.88
CA GLU A 131 -30.54 -37.07 -13.75
C GLU A 131 -29.49 -37.47 -12.71
N TYR A 132 -29.91 -38.10 -11.61
CA TYR A 132 -28.99 -38.53 -10.57
C TYR A 132 -28.10 -39.70 -11.02
N GLU A 133 -28.65 -40.68 -11.74
CA GLU A 133 -27.86 -41.76 -12.35
C GLU A 133 -26.83 -41.22 -13.37
N ASN A 134 -27.27 -40.30 -14.23
CA ASN A 134 -26.38 -39.63 -15.19
C ASN A 134 -25.32 -38.78 -14.47
N PHE A 135 -25.66 -38.13 -13.36
CA PHE A 135 -24.71 -37.40 -12.54
C PHE A 135 -23.66 -38.30 -11.89
N LEU A 136 -24.05 -39.50 -11.42
CA LEU A 136 -23.09 -40.46 -10.84
C LEU A 136 -22.07 -40.92 -11.89
N LYS A 137 -22.51 -41.23 -13.11
CA LYS A 137 -21.62 -41.55 -14.24
C LYS A 137 -20.70 -40.37 -14.57
N PHE A 138 -21.26 -39.17 -14.73
CA PHE A 138 -20.49 -37.94 -14.97
C PHE A 138 -19.46 -37.66 -13.85
N LYS A 139 -19.81 -37.92 -12.59
CA LYS A 139 -18.91 -37.71 -11.45
C LYS A 139 -17.77 -38.73 -11.44
N GLU A 140 -18.04 -39.97 -11.81
CA GLU A 140 -17.03 -41.03 -11.95
C GLU A 140 -16.07 -40.73 -13.11
N GLU A 141 -16.61 -40.43 -14.29
CA GLU A 141 -15.85 -40.01 -15.47
C GLU A 141 -15.03 -38.74 -15.19
N GLY A 142 -15.67 -37.71 -14.60
CA GLY A 142 -15.06 -36.45 -14.23
C GLY A 142 -14.01 -36.55 -13.12
N SER A 143 -14.07 -37.58 -12.26
CA SER A 143 -13.07 -37.83 -11.22
C SER A 143 -11.73 -38.37 -11.77
N SER A 144 -11.75 -38.83 -13.02
CA SER A 144 -10.59 -39.32 -13.78
C SER A 144 -9.89 -38.19 -14.55
N ILE A 145 -10.56 -37.06 -14.75
CA ILE A 145 -10.01 -35.88 -15.42
C ILE A 145 -9.01 -35.19 -14.50
N LEU A 146 -7.76 -35.06 -14.98
CA LEU A 146 -6.71 -34.27 -14.35
C LEU A 146 -6.69 -32.88 -15.00
N ILE A 147 -6.95 -31.84 -14.21
CA ILE A 147 -6.69 -30.45 -14.62
C ILE A 147 -5.59 -29.92 -13.71
N GLU A 148 -4.48 -29.45 -14.29
CA GLU A 148 -3.30 -28.97 -13.55
C GLU A 148 -2.79 -30.00 -12.53
N ASP A 149 -2.68 -31.27 -12.94
CA ASP A 149 -2.19 -32.41 -12.14
C ASP A 149 -2.99 -32.73 -10.87
N LYS A 150 -4.25 -32.25 -10.79
CA LYS A 150 -5.16 -32.52 -9.66
C LYS A 150 -6.47 -33.13 -10.11
N LYS A 151 -6.92 -34.13 -9.36
CA LYS A 151 -8.27 -34.70 -9.50
C LYS A 151 -9.32 -33.67 -9.14
N ILE A 152 -10.33 -33.54 -10.00
CA ILE A 152 -11.45 -32.64 -9.79
C ILE A 152 -12.34 -33.18 -8.67
N LYS A 153 -12.65 -32.34 -7.68
CA LYS A 153 -13.63 -32.65 -6.63
C LYS A 153 -14.95 -31.94 -6.92
N LEU A 154 -15.92 -32.68 -7.44
CA LEU A 154 -17.27 -32.18 -7.70
C LEU A 154 -18.17 -32.31 -6.45
N THR A 155 -18.87 -31.23 -6.12
CA THR A 155 -19.82 -31.15 -5.01
C THR A 155 -21.17 -31.76 -5.39
N ASN A 156 -21.99 -32.10 -4.40
CA ASN A 156 -23.37 -32.58 -4.60
C ASN A 156 -24.37 -31.47 -5.03
N LYS A 157 -23.86 -30.26 -5.25
CA LYS A 157 -24.60 -29.07 -5.69
C LYS A 157 -23.98 -28.52 -6.98
N GLY A 158 -24.84 -28.21 -7.95
CA GLY A 158 -24.54 -27.55 -9.23
C GLY A 158 -25.64 -26.56 -9.61
N TYR A 159 -25.62 -26.09 -10.85
CA TYR A 159 -26.50 -25.00 -11.32
C TYR A 159 -27.14 -25.30 -12.68
N LEU A 160 -28.29 -24.69 -12.97
CA LEU A 160 -28.98 -24.84 -14.25
C LEU A 160 -28.44 -23.84 -15.28
N ASN A 161 -28.20 -24.33 -16.50
CA ASN A 161 -27.89 -23.60 -17.74
C ASN A 161 -26.62 -22.73 -17.76
N ALA A 162 -26.25 -22.09 -16.65
CA ALA A 162 -25.11 -21.21 -16.55
C ALA A 162 -24.46 -21.21 -15.15
N PRO A 163 -23.16 -20.88 -15.06
CA PRO A 163 -22.49 -20.62 -13.78
C PRO A 163 -23.16 -19.46 -13.01
N PRO A 164 -23.05 -19.43 -11.67
CA PRO A 164 -23.56 -18.32 -10.86
C PRO A 164 -22.92 -16.99 -11.26
N LYS A 165 -23.73 -15.94 -11.33
CA LYS A 165 -23.27 -14.57 -11.61
C LYS A 165 -23.10 -13.78 -10.31
N TYR A 166 -22.02 -13.02 -10.23
CA TYR A 166 -21.77 -12.10 -9.12
C TYR A 166 -22.45 -10.76 -9.42
N ASP A 167 -23.50 -10.43 -8.68
CA ASP A 167 -24.18 -9.13 -8.82
C ASP A 167 -23.62 -8.12 -7.82
N ILE A 168 -22.82 -7.18 -8.32
CA ILE A 168 -22.33 -6.02 -7.56
C ILE A 168 -23.16 -4.78 -7.92
N GLY A 169 -23.88 -4.24 -6.94
CA GLY A 169 -24.75 -3.07 -7.15
C GLY A 169 -25.91 -3.31 -8.12
N LYS A 170 -26.73 -2.28 -8.34
CA LYS A 170 -27.86 -2.33 -9.29
C LYS A 170 -27.37 -1.98 -10.69
N TYR A 171 -28.08 -2.46 -11.71
CA TYR A 171 -27.93 -1.95 -13.08
C TYR A 171 -28.28 -0.45 -13.13
N PHE A 172 -27.67 0.24 -14.09
CA PHE A 172 -28.00 1.62 -14.42
C PHE A 172 -29.42 1.69 -14.95
N SER A 173 -30.10 2.78 -14.61
CA SER A 173 -31.46 3.08 -15.08
C SER A 173 -31.57 4.57 -15.37
N ASN A 174 -32.38 4.93 -16.37
CA ASN A 174 -32.59 6.33 -16.78
C ASN A 174 -33.17 7.25 -15.69
N ASP A 175 -33.55 6.75 -14.53
CA ASP A 175 -34.00 7.58 -13.41
C ASP A 175 -32.91 7.91 -12.39
N TYR A 176 -31.67 7.43 -12.59
CA TYR A 176 -30.54 7.71 -11.69
C TYR A 176 -30.01 9.14 -11.82
N PHE A 177 -30.18 9.77 -12.98
CA PHE A 177 -29.70 11.11 -13.29
C PHE A 177 -30.82 12.16 -13.29
N LYS A 178 -32.06 11.77 -12.98
CA LYS A 178 -33.20 12.71 -12.95
C LYS A 178 -33.13 13.60 -11.72
N ASP A 179 -33.33 14.90 -11.95
CA ASP A 179 -33.49 15.88 -10.89
C ASP A 179 -34.65 15.53 -9.96
N GLY A 180 -34.52 15.93 -8.70
CA GLY A 180 -35.54 15.71 -7.67
C GLY A 180 -35.31 16.60 -6.47
N ASP A 181 -35.78 16.16 -5.30
CA ASP A 181 -35.79 16.92 -4.05
C ASP A 181 -34.80 16.40 -3.00
N LYS A 182 -34.04 15.34 -3.31
CA LYS A 182 -33.10 14.71 -2.37
C LYS A 182 -31.66 15.09 -2.65
N LEU A 183 -31.00 15.70 -1.66
CA LEU A 183 -29.59 16.10 -1.73
C LEU A 183 -28.65 14.88 -1.75
N CYS A 184 -27.73 14.86 -2.70
CA CYS A 184 -26.54 14.01 -2.69
C CYS A 184 -25.37 14.75 -2.02
N ASN A 185 -24.84 14.20 -0.92
CA ASN A 185 -23.78 14.84 -0.15
C ASN A 185 -22.41 14.86 -0.85
N PHE A 186 -22.23 14.07 -1.91
CA PHE A 186 -20.96 13.98 -2.65
C PHE A 186 -20.88 15.01 -3.78
N SER A 187 -21.98 15.27 -4.47
CA SER A 187 -22.02 16.25 -5.56
C SER A 187 -22.63 17.60 -5.16
N GLY A 188 -23.31 17.69 -4.03
CA GLY A 188 -24.06 18.88 -3.63
C GLY A 188 -25.33 19.13 -4.44
N LYS A 189 -25.70 18.22 -5.37
CA LYS A 189 -26.87 18.33 -6.23
C LYS A 189 -28.07 17.51 -5.73
N TYR A 190 -29.26 17.84 -6.24
CA TYR A 190 -30.51 17.17 -5.89
C TYR A 190 -30.92 16.14 -6.95
N TYR A 191 -31.34 14.96 -6.51
CA TYR A 191 -31.71 13.84 -7.38
C TYR A 191 -33.03 13.23 -6.94
N LYS A 192 -33.73 12.58 -7.88
CA LYS A 192 -34.96 11.81 -7.59
C LYS A 192 -34.66 10.56 -6.75
N LYS A 193 -33.56 9.87 -7.07
CA LYS A 193 -33.14 8.63 -6.39
C LYS A 193 -31.82 8.83 -5.65
N VAL A 194 -31.89 8.64 -4.34
CA VAL A 194 -30.78 8.78 -3.41
C VAL A 194 -30.87 7.65 -2.40
N ASP A 195 -29.74 7.03 -2.13
CA ASP A 195 -29.58 5.94 -1.18
C ASP A 195 -28.69 6.39 -0.01
N LYS A 196 -28.77 5.68 1.12
CA LYS A 196 -27.76 5.82 2.19
C LYS A 196 -26.49 5.08 1.78
N ILE A 197 -25.34 5.70 2.06
CA ILE A 197 -24.05 5.04 1.78
C ILE A 197 -23.92 3.71 2.53
N ASN A 198 -23.18 2.78 1.93
CA ASN A 198 -22.86 1.47 2.47
C ASN A 198 -21.43 1.07 2.05
N GLY A 199 -20.97 -0.08 2.54
CA GLY A 199 -19.60 -0.53 2.30
C GLY A 199 -19.24 -0.79 0.84
N ILE A 200 -20.23 -0.95 -0.05
CA ILE A 200 -19.99 -1.19 -1.48
C ILE A 200 -19.70 0.13 -2.20
N ASN A 201 -20.50 1.16 -1.93
CA ASN A 201 -20.37 2.44 -2.63
C ASN A 201 -19.39 3.42 -1.97
N TYR A 202 -19.17 3.28 -0.66
CA TYR A 202 -18.19 4.07 0.07
C TYR A 202 -17.66 3.30 1.29
N PRO A 203 -16.62 2.46 1.11
CA PRO A 203 -16.12 1.56 2.17
C PRO A 203 -15.53 2.28 3.39
N PHE A 204 -15.35 3.60 3.32
CA PHE A 204 -14.60 4.38 4.32
C PHE A 204 -15.43 4.93 5.48
N LEU A 205 -16.77 4.95 5.37
CA LEU A 205 -17.66 5.48 6.40
C LEU A 205 -18.54 4.42 7.06
N THR A 206 -18.51 3.18 6.56
CA THR A 206 -19.33 2.09 7.08
C THR A 206 -18.55 0.79 7.06
N SER A 207 -18.48 0.10 8.19
CA SER A 207 -18.14 -1.31 8.24
C SER A 207 -19.27 -2.12 7.58
N MET A 208 -18.93 -3.31 7.12
CA MET A 208 -19.92 -4.24 6.56
C MET A 208 -20.94 -4.75 7.59
N THR A 209 -20.64 -4.61 8.89
CA THR A 209 -21.53 -4.95 10.01
C THR A 209 -22.46 -3.81 10.41
N GLY A 210 -22.39 -2.65 9.73
CA GLY A 210 -23.23 -1.48 10.04
C GLY A 210 -22.60 -0.52 11.05
N GLU A 211 -21.46 -0.88 11.66
CA GLU A 211 -20.65 0.00 12.49
C GLU A 211 -20.09 1.14 11.62
N ILE A 212 -20.05 2.37 12.14
CA ILE A 212 -19.56 3.52 11.38
C ILE A 212 -18.04 3.57 11.54
N ASN A 213 -17.30 3.56 10.43
CA ASN A 213 -15.86 3.80 10.46
C ASN A 213 -15.66 5.29 10.81
N PHE A 214 -15.43 5.56 12.10
CA PHE A 214 -14.73 6.73 12.63
C PHE A 214 -15.16 8.13 12.11
N ALA A 215 -16.45 8.43 12.10
CA ALA A 215 -16.93 9.81 12.11
C ALA A 215 -17.80 10.05 13.34
N SER A 216 -17.19 10.18 14.53
CA SER A 216 -17.89 10.46 15.79
C SER A 216 -18.74 11.74 15.75
N GLN A 217 -18.49 12.62 14.77
CA GLN A 217 -19.21 13.88 14.58
C GLN A 217 -20.36 13.79 13.55
N MET A 218 -20.42 12.75 12.71
CA MET A 218 -21.53 12.58 11.77
C MET A 218 -22.70 11.86 12.45
N LYS A 219 -23.71 12.62 12.85
CA LYS A 219 -24.94 12.07 13.46
C LYS A 219 -25.73 11.16 12.50
N LEU A 220 -25.52 11.28 11.19
CA LEU A 220 -26.26 10.55 10.15
C LEU A 220 -25.33 10.11 9.01
N LYS A 221 -25.58 8.92 8.46
CA LYS A 221 -24.90 8.46 7.24
C LYS A 221 -25.26 9.39 6.06
N PRO A 222 -24.26 9.84 5.27
CA PRO A 222 -24.52 10.68 4.12
C PRO A 222 -25.33 9.95 3.05
N ASN A 223 -25.99 10.77 2.24
CA ASN A 223 -26.78 10.40 1.10
C ASN A 223 -25.91 10.40 -0.17
N ILE A 224 -26.06 9.37 -1.00
CA ILE A 224 -25.42 9.26 -2.32
C ILE A 224 -26.49 9.06 -3.38
N SER A 225 -26.40 9.76 -4.51
CA SER A 225 -27.35 9.54 -5.61
C SER A 225 -27.17 8.15 -6.20
N SER A 226 -28.22 7.58 -6.79
CA SER A 226 -28.08 6.28 -7.45
C SER A 226 -27.09 6.32 -8.63
N LEU A 227 -26.90 7.49 -9.26
CA LEU A 227 -25.84 7.73 -10.25
C LEU A 227 -24.44 7.55 -9.63
N TYR A 228 -24.10 8.27 -8.56
CA TYR A 228 -22.77 8.15 -7.95
C TYR A 228 -22.57 6.83 -7.21
N SER A 229 -23.64 6.21 -6.72
CA SER A 229 -23.62 4.84 -6.21
C SER A 229 -23.27 3.83 -7.32
N PHE A 230 -23.78 4.00 -8.54
CA PHE A 230 -23.38 3.21 -9.69
C PHE A 230 -21.91 3.47 -10.09
N ILE A 231 -21.50 4.75 -10.16
CA ILE A 231 -20.12 5.14 -10.50
C ILE A 231 -19.09 4.58 -9.51
N SER A 232 -19.43 4.52 -8.22
CA SER A 232 -18.53 3.99 -7.19
C SER A 232 -18.13 2.52 -7.39
N LEU A 233 -18.90 1.75 -8.17
CA LEU A 233 -18.56 0.36 -8.52
C LEU A 233 -17.27 0.29 -9.35
N PHE A 234 -16.92 1.37 -10.04
CA PHE A 234 -15.77 1.47 -10.92
C PHE A 234 -14.51 1.98 -10.18
N SER A 235 -14.64 2.46 -8.94
CA SER A 235 -13.51 3.00 -8.17
C SER A 235 -12.46 1.93 -7.85
N PHE A 236 -12.87 0.67 -7.65
CA PHE A 236 -11.94 -0.42 -7.35
C PHE A 236 -11.03 -0.77 -8.54
N TYR A 237 -11.45 -0.50 -9.77
CA TYR A 237 -10.65 -0.72 -10.97
C TYR A 237 -9.33 0.07 -10.93
N ASN A 238 -9.33 1.24 -10.28
CA ASN A 238 -8.16 2.11 -10.11
C ASN A 238 -7.39 1.89 -8.80
N LEU A 239 -7.81 0.93 -7.97
CA LEU A 239 -7.18 0.63 -6.67
C LEU A 239 -5.79 0.02 -6.81
N ASN A 240 -4.80 0.56 -6.08
CA ASN A 240 -3.53 -0.11 -5.82
C ASN A 240 -3.55 -0.77 -4.45
N PHE A 241 -2.81 -1.87 -4.28
CA PHE A 241 -2.89 -2.67 -3.06
C PHE A 241 -1.61 -3.43 -2.74
N LEU A 242 -1.46 -3.77 -1.46
CA LEU A 242 -0.55 -4.77 -0.92
C LEU A 242 -1.31 -5.61 0.10
N VAL A 243 -1.40 -6.92 -0.14
CA VAL A 243 -2.14 -7.89 0.67
C VAL A 243 -1.18 -8.92 1.25
N GLN A 244 -1.34 -9.18 2.54
CA GLN A 244 -0.61 -10.20 3.26
C GLN A 244 -1.53 -11.30 3.72
N LEU A 245 -1.07 -12.54 3.63
CA LEU A 245 -1.79 -13.70 4.13
C LEU A 245 -1.18 -14.20 5.44
N ASN A 246 -2.03 -14.77 6.30
CA ASN A 246 -1.58 -15.61 7.40
C ASN A 246 -1.24 -17.03 6.91
N GLU A 247 -0.72 -17.86 7.82
CA GLU A 247 -0.34 -19.26 7.57
C GLU A 247 -1.50 -20.13 7.06
N LYS A 248 -2.76 -19.71 7.27
CA LYS A 248 -3.99 -20.38 6.79
C LYS A 248 -4.48 -19.86 5.43
N GLY A 249 -3.71 -18.98 4.78
CA GLY A 249 -4.07 -18.40 3.49
C GLY A 249 -5.19 -17.35 3.52
N LYS A 250 -5.55 -16.83 4.71
CA LYS A 250 -6.52 -15.73 4.85
C LYS A 250 -5.79 -14.40 4.91
N ILE A 251 -6.43 -13.34 4.42
CA ILE A 251 -5.92 -11.97 4.52
C ILE A 251 -5.69 -11.65 6.00
N LYS A 252 -4.43 -11.36 6.34
CA LYS A 252 -4.00 -10.87 7.65
C LYS A 252 -4.09 -9.35 7.65
N ASP A 253 -3.36 -8.73 6.73
CA ASP A 253 -3.25 -7.28 6.57
C ASP A 253 -3.47 -6.93 5.09
N ALA A 254 -4.11 -5.79 4.83
CA ALA A 254 -4.25 -5.27 3.48
C ALA A 254 -4.16 -3.74 3.51
N HIS A 255 -3.28 -3.20 2.69
CA HIS A 255 -3.07 -1.77 2.50
C HIS A 255 -3.48 -1.40 1.08
N TYR A 256 -4.20 -0.31 0.94
CA TYR A 256 -4.67 0.19 -0.35
C TYR A 256 -4.23 1.62 -0.56
N PHE A 257 -3.97 1.95 -1.82
CA PHE A 257 -3.48 3.24 -2.25
C PHE A 257 -4.31 3.74 -3.43
N VAL A 258 -4.87 4.94 -3.30
CA VAL A 258 -5.68 5.56 -4.35
C VAL A 258 -4.99 6.84 -4.79
N LEU A 259 -4.55 6.85 -6.03
CA LEU A 259 -3.96 8.02 -6.67
C LEU A 259 -5.05 9.06 -6.91
N TYR A 260 -4.73 10.34 -6.74
CA TYR A 260 -5.70 11.41 -6.90
C TYR A 260 -5.09 12.67 -7.52
N ASP A 261 -5.92 13.35 -8.32
CA ASP A 261 -5.69 14.69 -8.87
C ASP A 261 -7.04 15.41 -8.92
N ASN A 262 -7.02 16.74 -8.81
CA ASN A 262 -8.22 17.56 -8.90
C ASN A 262 -8.77 17.68 -10.33
N SER A 263 -7.99 17.36 -11.36
CA SER A 263 -8.46 17.29 -12.74
C SER A 263 -8.70 15.83 -13.13
N LEU A 264 -9.90 15.48 -13.63
CA LEU A 264 -10.21 14.11 -14.03
C LEU A 264 -9.27 13.62 -15.15
N LYS A 265 -8.93 14.50 -16.10
CA LYS A 265 -7.95 14.23 -17.16
C LYS A 265 -6.53 14.02 -16.61
N ASP A 266 -6.10 14.84 -15.64
CA ASP A 266 -4.78 14.67 -15.03
C ASP A 266 -4.72 13.45 -14.09
N LEU A 267 -5.85 13.07 -13.48
CA LEU A 267 -6.02 11.85 -12.71
C LEU A 267 -5.88 10.62 -13.61
N GLU A 268 -6.55 10.61 -14.75
CA GLU A 268 -6.42 9.56 -15.77
C GLU A 268 -4.98 9.42 -16.26
N TYR A 269 -4.35 10.55 -16.60
CA TYR A 269 -2.95 10.57 -17.03
C TYR A 269 -2.02 10.03 -15.93
N PHE A 270 -2.26 10.42 -14.67
CA PHE A 270 -1.46 9.95 -13.54
C PHE A 270 -1.58 8.45 -13.34
N GLN A 271 -2.80 7.91 -13.42
CA GLN A 271 -3.05 6.48 -13.30
C GLN A 271 -2.42 5.69 -14.45
N ASN A 272 -2.44 6.19 -15.68
CA ASN A 272 -1.82 5.51 -16.82
C ASN A 272 -0.28 5.58 -16.80
N THR A 273 0.27 6.61 -16.14
CA THR A 273 1.71 6.71 -15.90
C THR A 273 2.19 5.61 -14.95
N ILE A 274 1.33 5.13 -14.06
CA ILE A 274 1.64 4.08 -13.07
C ILE A 274 1.01 2.78 -13.56
N ILE A 275 1.80 1.99 -14.31
CA ILE A 275 1.37 0.67 -14.76
C ILE A 275 1.17 -0.22 -13.53
N LYS A 276 -0.03 -0.80 -13.45
CA LYS A 276 -0.32 -1.91 -12.56
C LYS A 276 0.21 -3.16 -13.24
N ASP A 277 1.41 -3.61 -12.87
CA ASP A 277 2.03 -4.75 -13.54
C ASP A 277 1.49 -6.10 -13.02
N ILE A 278 0.15 -6.24 -13.02
CA ILE A 278 -0.56 -7.40 -12.47
C ILE A 278 -0.19 -8.69 -13.22
N ASP A 279 0.34 -8.62 -14.44
CA ASP A 279 0.65 -9.82 -15.22
C ASP A 279 2.13 -10.25 -15.14
N ASN A 280 3.09 -9.37 -14.82
CA ASN A 280 4.49 -9.77 -14.62
C ASN A 280 4.84 -10.17 -13.18
N PHE A 281 3.95 -9.97 -12.20
CA PHE A 281 4.23 -10.44 -10.85
C PHE A 281 3.99 -11.94 -10.74
N THR A 282 5.02 -12.67 -10.30
CA THR A 282 4.91 -14.08 -9.87
C THR A 282 3.84 -14.32 -8.79
N LYS A 283 3.31 -13.23 -8.19
CA LYS A 283 2.37 -13.16 -7.07
C LYS A 283 1.40 -11.96 -7.17
N SER A 284 0.87 -11.69 -8.35
CA SER A 284 0.02 -10.51 -8.64
C SER A 284 -1.25 -10.36 -7.81
N ASP A 285 -1.76 -11.45 -7.24
CA ASP A 285 -2.88 -11.40 -6.29
C ASP A 285 -2.56 -10.63 -4.99
N PHE A 286 -1.27 -10.42 -4.70
CA PHE A 286 -0.81 -9.86 -3.42
C PHE A 286 -0.32 -8.43 -3.51
N CYS A 287 0.05 -7.93 -4.69
CA CYS A 287 0.53 -6.57 -4.86
C CYS A 287 0.24 -6.07 -6.28
N SER A 288 -0.14 -4.81 -6.42
CA SER A 288 -0.40 -4.18 -7.73
C SER A 288 0.79 -3.39 -8.29
N PHE A 289 1.95 -3.44 -7.63
CA PHE A 289 3.13 -2.63 -7.96
C PHE A 289 4.44 -3.37 -7.65
N GLU A 290 5.52 -2.92 -8.28
CA GLU A 290 6.85 -3.52 -8.08
C GLU A 290 7.41 -3.10 -6.72
N THR A 291 7.65 -4.08 -5.85
CA THR A 291 8.18 -3.84 -4.50
C THR A 291 9.69 -3.64 -4.54
N GLN A 292 10.17 -2.49 -4.06
CA GLN A 292 11.61 -2.22 -3.89
C GLN A 292 12.14 -2.64 -2.53
N ILE A 293 11.26 -2.81 -1.55
CA ILE A 293 11.57 -3.32 -0.21
C ILE A 293 10.74 -4.58 0.02
N THR A 294 11.40 -5.69 0.32
CA THR A 294 10.73 -6.98 0.58
C THR A 294 10.30 -7.10 2.04
N GLY A 295 9.16 -7.75 2.28
CA GLY A 295 8.71 -8.12 3.63
C GLY A 295 8.10 -6.97 4.44
N THR A 296 7.50 -5.97 3.78
CA THR A 296 6.75 -4.87 4.42
C THR A 296 5.40 -5.37 4.94
N GLN A 297 5.13 -5.22 6.23
CA GLN A 297 3.94 -5.68 6.97
C GLN A 297 3.04 -4.55 7.47
N TYR A 298 3.62 -3.42 7.85
CA TYR A 298 2.90 -2.30 8.46
C TYR A 298 2.57 -1.19 7.45
N GLU A 299 1.67 -0.29 7.85
CA GLU A 299 1.10 0.78 7.00
C GLU A 299 2.16 1.68 6.38
N SER A 300 3.05 2.28 7.19
CA SER A 300 4.00 3.31 6.70
C SER A 300 5.06 2.71 5.80
N GLU A 301 5.56 1.51 6.10
CA GLU A 301 6.53 0.84 5.23
C GLU A 301 5.90 0.33 3.93
N SER A 302 4.65 -0.15 3.97
CA SER A 302 3.92 -0.57 2.76
C SER A 302 3.63 0.63 1.86
N PHE A 303 3.22 1.76 2.45
CA PHE A 303 3.00 3.00 1.72
C PHE A 303 4.29 3.58 1.15
N PHE A 304 5.36 3.60 1.93
CA PHE A 304 6.68 4.03 1.44
C PHE A 304 7.13 3.17 0.24
N ASN A 305 6.96 1.84 0.31
CA ASN A 305 7.28 0.93 -0.78
C ASN A 305 6.44 1.19 -2.05
N PHE A 306 5.15 1.48 -1.88
CA PHE A 306 4.30 1.92 -2.99
C PHE A 306 4.84 3.20 -3.63
N LEU A 307 5.17 4.22 -2.84
CA LEU A 307 5.72 5.49 -3.36
C LEU A 307 7.09 5.33 -4.02
N LEU A 308 7.93 4.39 -3.56
CA LEU A 308 9.17 4.03 -4.24
C LEU A 308 8.90 3.49 -5.66
N SER A 309 7.88 2.64 -5.81
CA SER A 309 7.45 2.10 -7.10
C SER A 309 6.92 3.21 -8.02
N VAL A 310 6.04 4.07 -7.49
CA VAL A 310 5.55 5.24 -8.24
C VAL A 310 6.69 6.13 -8.69
N TYR A 311 7.65 6.41 -7.80
CA TYR A 311 8.83 7.21 -8.13
C TYR A 311 9.63 6.61 -9.28
N ALA A 312 9.90 5.31 -9.26
CA ALA A 312 10.66 4.64 -10.32
C ALA A 312 9.96 4.77 -11.68
N GLN A 313 8.65 4.53 -11.73
CA GLN A 313 7.87 4.63 -12.96
C GLN A 313 7.77 6.07 -13.48
N VAL A 314 7.54 7.04 -12.60
CA VAL A 314 7.47 8.45 -12.95
C VAL A 314 8.84 8.97 -13.41
N LYS A 315 9.93 8.59 -12.75
CA LYS A 315 11.31 8.95 -13.13
C LYS A 315 11.69 8.44 -14.52
N GLN A 316 11.24 7.24 -14.90
CA GLN A 316 11.54 6.67 -16.21
C GLN A 316 10.80 7.38 -17.37
N ARG A 317 9.64 7.98 -17.10
CA ARG A 317 8.75 8.52 -18.15
C ARG A 317 8.73 10.04 -18.23
N ILE A 318 9.04 10.71 -17.13
CA ILE A 318 8.92 12.16 -17.00
C ILE A 318 10.24 12.73 -16.53
N ASP A 319 10.76 13.68 -17.30
CA ASP A 319 11.98 14.42 -16.96
C ASP A 319 11.87 15.17 -15.61
N ARG A 320 13.00 15.34 -14.92
CA ARG A 320 13.09 15.96 -13.58
C ARG A 320 12.42 17.33 -13.49
N ASP A 321 12.62 18.21 -14.47
CA ASP A 321 12.07 19.57 -14.39
C ASP A 321 10.54 19.57 -14.57
N LYS A 322 10.04 18.68 -15.44
CA LYS A 322 8.59 18.50 -15.66
C LYS A 322 7.91 17.82 -14.47
N ARG A 323 8.58 16.89 -13.78
CA ARG A 323 8.03 16.18 -12.61
C ARG A 323 7.61 17.14 -11.50
N ARG A 324 8.41 18.18 -11.23
CA ARG A 324 8.15 19.12 -10.13
C ARG A 324 6.79 19.80 -10.23
N GLY A 325 6.44 20.33 -11.39
CA GLY A 325 5.15 21.01 -11.59
C GLY A 325 3.95 20.06 -11.52
N ILE A 326 4.10 18.84 -12.04
CA ILE A 326 3.01 17.86 -12.15
C ILE A 326 2.66 17.26 -10.78
N LEU A 327 3.66 16.96 -9.95
CA LEU A 327 3.49 16.25 -8.69
C LEU A 327 2.93 17.13 -7.55
N LEU A 328 3.01 18.46 -7.66
CA LEU A 328 2.47 19.38 -6.64
C LEU A 328 0.95 19.30 -6.48
N LYS A 329 0.23 18.88 -7.53
CA LYS A 329 -1.24 18.77 -7.53
C LYS A 329 -1.74 17.36 -7.23
N LYS A 330 -0.82 16.40 -7.08
CA LYS A 330 -1.13 14.98 -6.95
C LYS A 330 -1.09 14.58 -5.48
N SER A 331 -2.03 13.72 -5.10
CA SER A 331 -2.03 13.12 -3.77
C SER A 331 -2.28 11.62 -3.85
N VAL A 332 -2.01 10.94 -2.73
CA VAL A 332 -2.32 9.53 -2.56
C VAL A 332 -3.13 9.35 -1.30
N PHE A 333 -4.30 8.74 -1.41
CA PHE A 333 -5.07 8.31 -0.26
C PHE A 333 -4.62 6.92 0.15
N THR A 334 -4.29 6.74 1.44
CA THR A 334 -3.90 5.46 2.02
C THR A 334 -5.03 4.90 2.85
N LEU A 335 -5.16 3.58 2.85
CA LEU A 335 -6.23 2.86 3.55
C LEU A 335 -5.66 1.56 4.11
N SER A 336 -6.05 1.20 5.32
CA SER A 336 -5.69 -0.09 5.90
C SER A 336 -6.93 -0.85 6.35
N LYS A 337 -6.91 -2.16 6.13
CA LYS A 337 -7.92 -3.07 6.67
C LYS A 337 -7.46 -3.60 8.02
N ASP A 338 -8.25 -3.36 9.06
CA ASP A 338 -8.11 -3.98 10.37
C ASP A 338 -9.40 -4.76 10.70
N GLY A 339 -9.33 -6.09 10.66
CA GLY A 339 -10.51 -6.94 10.83
C GLY A 339 -11.60 -6.67 9.79
N ASN A 340 -12.75 -6.15 10.22
CA ASN A 340 -13.91 -5.87 9.36
C ASN A 340 -14.06 -4.38 8.98
N ILE A 341 -13.08 -3.55 9.32
CA ILE A 341 -13.15 -2.09 9.24
C ILE A 341 -12.01 -1.58 8.35
N PHE A 342 -12.34 -0.66 7.45
CA PHE A 342 -11.34 0.15 6.75
C PHE A 342 -11.06 1.38 7.62
N ARG A 343 -9.84 1.49 8.13
CA ARG A 343 -9.39 2.61 8.97
C ARG A 343 -8.32 3.43 8.25
N ASP A 344 -7.96 4.54 8.89
CA ASP A 344 -6.78 5.33 8.54
C ASP A 344 -6.80 5.91 7.12
N VAL A 345 -7.98 6.39 6.67
CA VAL A 345 -8.08 7.16 5.43
C VAL A 345 -7.30 8.45 5.59
N LYS A 346 -6.08 8.49 5.03
CA LYS A 346 -5.17 9.62 5.11
C LYS A 346 -4.82 10.07 3.70
N GLU A 347 -4.81 11.38 3.49
CA GLU A 347 -4.32 11.96 2.25
C GLU A 347 -2.84 12.34 2.40
N TYR A 348 -2.01 11.89 1.46
CA TYR A 348 -0.61 12.26 1.35
C TYR A 348 -0.40 13.21 0.19
N THR A 349 -0.03 14.46 0.49
CA THR A 349 0.12 15.55 -0.49
C THR A 349 1.57 15.92 -0.78
N SER A 350 2.54 15.31 -0.09
CA SER A 350 3.96 15.68 -0.17
C SER A 350 4.75 14.87 -1.21
N LEU A 351 4.09 14.40 -2.28
CA LEU A 351 4.72 13.60 -3.34
C LEU A 351 5.93 14.30 -3.96
N ASN A 352 5.80 15.58 -4.31
CA ASN A 352 6.91 16.34 -4.89
C ASN A 352 8.13 16.37 -3.96
N SER A 353 7.94 16.74 -2.70
CA SER A 353 9.01 16.82 -1.71
C SER A 353 9.71 15.47 -1.49
N LEU A 354 8.95 14.37 -1.51
CA LEU A 354 9.49 13.03 -1.32
C LEU A 354 10.31 12.60 -2.54
N PHE A 355 9.85 12.91 -3.75
CA PHE A 355 10.53 12.54 -4.98
C PHE A 355 11.81 13.36 -5.15
N GLU A 356 11.78 14.64 -4.76
CA GLU A 356 13.00 15.44 -4.68
C GLU A 356 13.99 14.91 -3.65
N LEU A 357 13.52 14.38 -2.51
CA LEU A 357 14.39 13.69 -1.56
C LEU A 357 15.03 12.45 -2.20
N PHE A 358 14.28 11.67 -2.95
CA PHE A 358 14.83 10.52 -3.68
C PHE A 358 15.82 10.92 -4.76
N ASP A 359 15.53 11.97 -5.52
CA ASP A 359 16.46 12.53 -6.51
C ASP A 359 17.77 12.97 -5.83
N CYS A 360 17.73 13.54 -4.62
CA CYS A 360 18.94 13.92 -3.87
C CYS A 360 19.82 12.73 -3.47
N PHE A 361 19.24 11.53 -3.32
CA PHE A 361 20.03 10.31 -3.13
C PHE A 361 20.57 9.75 -4.45
N ASP A 362 19.91 10.05 -5.58
CA ASP A 362 20.42 9.68 -6.89
C ASP A 362 21.59 10.57 -7.32
N ASP A 363 21.46 11.88 -7.08
CA ASP A 363 22.44 12.92 -7.40
C ASP A 363 22.39 14.00 -6.31
N ASN A 364 23.46 14.07 -5.51
CA ASN A 364 23.60 15.04 -4.43
C ASN A 364 24.42 16.29 -4.81
N GLY A 365 24.89 16.40 -6.06
CA GLY A 365 25.70 17.51 -6.57
C GLY A 365 27.11 17.63 -5.98
N THR A 366 27.55 16.69 -5.15
CA THR A 366 28.86 16.72 -4.46
C THR A 366 29.70 15.47 -4.67
N ASP A 367 29.09 14.36 -5.06
CA ASP A 367 29.73 13.08 -5.35
C ASP A 367 29.12 12.50 -6.63
N GLU A 368 29.94 11.93 -7.52
CA GLU A 368 29.48 11.21 -8.72
C GLU A 368 28.73 9.90 -8.36
N ARG A 369 28.92 9.39 -7.14
CA ARG A 369 28.26 8.18 -6.66
C ARG A 369 26.80 8.43 -6.27
N SER A 370 25.92 7.59 -6.81
CA SER A 370 24.56 7.47 -6.30
C SER A 370 24.50 6.80 -4.93
N TYR A 371 23.81 7.44 -3.98
CA TYR A 371 23.52 6.93 -2.64
C TYR A 371 22.12 6.31 -2.53
N ARG A 372 21.42 6.13 -3.66
CA ARG A 372 20.07 5.58 -3.70
C ARG A 372 19.99 4.17 -3.13
N GLU A 373 20.80 3.26 -3.65
CA GLU A 373 20.82 1.88 -3.17
C GLU A 373 21.35 1.76 -1.73
N PRO A 374 22.42 2.48 -1.32
CA PRO A 374 22.77 2.61 0.09
C PRO A 374 21.62 3.06 1.00
N PHE A 375 20.85 4.06 0.59
CA PHE A 375 19.68 4.54 1.33
C PHE A 375 18.57 3.47 1.43
N LEU A 376 18.27 2.77 0.34
CA LEU A 376 17.29 1.68 0.36
C LEU A 376 17.75 0.53 1.28
N ASN A 377 19.04 0.19 1.26
CA ASN A 377 19.62 -0.81 2.16
C ASN A 377 19.57 -0.37 3.62
N PHE A 378 19.85 0.90 3.89
CA PHE A 378 19.65 1.49 5.21
C PHE A 378 18.22 1.29 5.71
N VAL A 379 17.19 1.60 4.91
CA VAL A 379 15.79 1.35 5.30
C VAL A 379 15.51 -0.15 5.50
N ARG A 380 16.03 -1.03 4.62
CA ARG A 380 15.86 -2.48 4.71
C ARG A 380 16.43 -3.05 6.02
N TYR A 381 17.52 -2.47 6.55
CA TYR A 381 18.16 -2.94 7.78
C TYR A 381 17.33 -2.73 9.05
N PHE A 382 16.28 -1.92 9.05
CA PHE A 382 15.46 -1.61 10.23
C PHE A 382 14.49 -2.75 10.60
N ASN A 383 15.02 -3.97 10.66
CA ASN A 383 14.31 -5.15 11.12
C ASN A 383 15.07 -5.80 12.29
N LYS A 384 14.35 -6.53 13.13
CA LYS A 384 14.88 -7.29 14.25
C LYS A 384 14.48 -8.75 14.08
N ARG A 385 15.41 -9.69 14.25
CA ARG A 385 15.07 -11.12 14.27
C ARG A 385 14.57 -11.48 15.67
N LEU A 386 13.37 -12.05 15.75
CA LEU A 386 12.79 -12.54 17.01
C LEU A 386 13.24 -13.97 17.29
N ASP A 387 13.13 -14.40 18.55
CA ASP A 387 13.45 -15.77 18.98
C ASP A 387 12.64 -16.84 18.24
N SER A 388 11.45 -16.48 17.78
CA SER A 388 10.59 -17.33 16.92
C SER A 388 11.13 -17.54 15.50
N GLY A 389 12.25 -16.90 15.14
CA GLY A 389 12.81 -16.89 13.79
C GLY A 389 12.11 -15.91 12.83
N LYS A 390 11.00 -15.29 13.23
CA LYS A 390 10.29 -14.26 12.46
C LYS A 390 11.04 -12.91 12.54
N TYR A 391 10.88 -12.08 11.52
CA TYR A 391 11.42 -10.72 11.51
C TYR A 391 10.34 -9.73 11.99
N ASP A 392 10.67 -8.92 12.98
CA ASP A 392 9.93 -7.74 13.39
C ASP A 392 10.42 -6.51 12.61
N THR A 393 9.47 -5.81 12.01
CA THR A 393 9.72 -4.68 11.11
C THR A 393 9.13 -3.37 11.66
N THR A 394 8.78 -3.35 12.95
CA THR A 394 8.23 -2.18 13.64
C THR A 394 9.19 -0.97 13.57
N TRP A 395 10.50 -1.20 13.66
CA TRP A 395 11.53 -0.17 13.49
C TRP A 395 11.51 0.45 12.09
N ARG A 396 11.38 -0.39 11.05
CA ARG A 396 11.29 0.09 9.65
C ARG A 396 10.01 0.86 9.43
N ASN A 397 8.89 0.40 9.99
CA ASN A 397 7.64 1.15 9.93
C ASN A 397 7.77 2.54 10.55
N ARG A 398 8.41 2.65 11.73
CA ARG A 398 8.67 3.94 12.38
C ARG A 398 9.58 4.82 11.53
N LEU A 399 10.69 4.29 11.01
CA LEU A 399 11.60 5.02 10.13
C LEU A 399 10.88 5.54 8.87
N CYS A 400 10.09 4.69 8.21
CA CYS A 400 9.31 5.08 7.05
C CYS A 400 8.28 6.16 7.41
N SER A 401 7.65 6.09 8.59
CA SER A 401 6.73 7.11 9.08
C SER A 401 7.41 8.48 9.26
N ASP A 402 8.62 8.48 9.85
CA ASP A 402 9.43 9.69 10.02
C ASP A 402 9.84 10.29 8.67
N ILE A 403 10.27 9.45 7.72
CA ILE A 403 10.64 9.87 6.35
C ILE A 403 9.45 10.45 5.60
N LEU A 404 8.31 9.75 5.59
CA LEU A 404 7.09 10.22 4.92
C LEU A 404 6.61 11.56 5.49
N SER A 405 6.83 11.79 6.78
CA SER A 405 6.46 13.03 7.49
C SER A 405 7.55 14.10 7.50
N PHE A 406 8.70 13.86 6.85
CA PHE A 406 9.87 14.73 6.86
C PHE A 406 10.35 15.13 8.27
N ARG A 407 10.22 14.22 9.25
CA ARG A 407 10.69 14.41 10.63
C ARG A 407 12.16 14.01 10.76
N SER A 408 12.80 14.37 11.88
CA SER A 408 14.12 13.81 12.22
C SER A 408 14.04 12.30 12.25
N ILE A 409 15.00 11.65 11.59
CA ILE A 409 15.19 10.19 11.70
C ILE A 409 16.16 9.83 12.83
N LEU A 410 16.88 10.80 13.41
CA LEU A 410 18.02 10.56 14.31
C LEU A 410 17.60 9.77 15.56
N ASN A 411 16.49 10.14 16.19
CA ASN A 411 15.96 9.39 17.34
C ASN A 411 15.66 7.92 16.98
N THR A 412 14.99 7.68 15.85
CA THR A 412 14.65 6.32 15.40
C THR A 412 15.91 5.51 15.07
N VAL A 413 16.90 6.14 14.44
CA VAL A 413 18.21 5.53 14.14
C VAL A 413 18.99 5.22 15.41
N GLU A 414 19.12 6.17 16.33
CA GLU A 414 19.86 6.01 17.59
C GLU A 414 19.30 4.84 18.42
N TRP A 415 17.97 4.79 18.55
CA TRP A 415 17.31 3.72 19.28
C TRP A 415 17.49 2.36 18.60
N PHE A 416 17.37 2.30 17.27
CA PHE A 416 17.61 1.06 16.52
C PHE A 416 19.06 0.58 16.67
N MET A 417 20.03 1.49 16.60
CA MET A 417 21.45 1.17 16.79
C MET A 417 21.70 0.58 18.18
N ALA A 418 21.16 1.19 19.24
CA ALA A 418 21.36 0.73 20.61
C ALA A 418 20.59 -0.56 20.95
N GLU A 419 19.30 -0.63 20.60
CA GLU A 419 18.41 -1.72 21.03
C GLU A 419 18.46 -2.96 20.15
N VAL A 420 19.02 -2.84 18.94
CA VAL A 420 19.12 -3.95 17.99
C VAL A 420 20.57 -4.20 17.62
N LYS A 421 21.23 -3.26 16.94
CA LYS A 421 22.55 -3.50 16.34
C LYS A 421 23.66 -3.75 17.37
N ILE A 422 23.75 -2.93 18.41
CA ILE A 422 24.75 -3.07 19.49
C ILE A 422 24.46 -4.30 20.37
N LYS A 423 23.19 -4.57 20.67
CA LYS A 423 22.81 -5.75 21.46
C LYS A 423 23.09 -7.06 20.72
N GLU A 424 22.86 -7.09 19.41
CA GLU A 424 23.10 -8.27 18.58
C GLU A 424 24.55 -8.36 18.06
N ASP A 425 25.39 -7.35 18.34
CA ASP A 425 26.75 -7.21 17.78
C ASP A 425 26.79 -7.41 16.24
N LYS A 426 25.72 -7.00 15.54
CA LYS A 426 25.61 -7.16 14.09
C LYS A 426 26.10 -5.90 13.39
N GLY A 427 27.00 -6.10 12.43
CA GLY A 427 27.77 -5.08 11.72
C GLY A 427 27.03 -3.77 11.39
N GLY A 428 27.82 -2.70 11.37
CA GLY A 428 27.36 -1.33 11.16
C GLY A 428 26.72 -1.10 9.79
N ILE A 429 26.11 0.08 9.65
CA ILE A 429 25.46 0.55 8.43
C ILE A 429 26.49 1.34 7.61
N ILE A 430 26.75 0.86 6.40
CA ILE A 430 27.66 1.49 5.45
C ILE A 430 27.04 2.80 4.91
N PHE A 431 27.85 3.85 4.73
CA PHE A 431 27.43 5.18 4.25
C PHE A 431 26.39 5.90 5.11
N LEU A 432 26.27 5.52 6.39
CA LEU A 432 25.29 6.12 7.31
C LEU A 432 25.46 7.65 7.45
N ASP A 433 26.70 8.11 7.46
CA ASP A 433 27.05 9.53 7.48
C ASP A 433 26.50 10.28 6.26
N LYS A 434 26.73 9.74 5.06
CA LYS A 434 26.23 10.33 3.82
C LYS A 434 24.71 10.29 3.73
N ILE A 435 24.09 9.23 4.23
CA ILE A 435 22.64 9.11 4.26
C ILE A 435 22.01 10.17 5.16
N ILE A 436 22.55 10.35 6.37
CA ILE A 436 22.10 11.36 7.32
C ILE A 436 22.36 12.77 6.78
N GLU A 437 23.51 13.02 6.17
CA GLU A 437 23.87 14.30 5.55
C GLU A 437 22.86 14.69 4.46
N ILE A 438 22.63 13.81 3.47
CA ILE A 438 21.69 14.07 2.37
C ILE A 438 20.27 14.27 2.90
N TYR A 439 19.82 13.42 3.83
CA TYR A 439 18.49 13.52 4.42
C TYR A 439 18.30 14.85 5.17
N ASN A 440 19.26 15.25 6.00
CA ASN A 440 19.18 16.48 6.78
C ASN A 440 19.21 17.72 5.89
N LEU A 441 20.04 17.74 4.85
CA LEU A 441 20.06 18.87 3.91
C LEU A 441 18.69 19.13 3.27
N LYS A 442 17.94 18.06 2.99
CA LYS A 442 16.63 18.18 2.35
C LYS A 442 15.48 18.42 3.33
N THR A 443 15.53 17.82 4.51
CA THR A 443 14.40 17.80 5.47
C THR A 443 14.59 18.77 6.64
N GLN A 444 15.82 19.01 7.07
CA GLN A 444 16.16 19.78 8.26
C GLN A 444 17.13 20.92 7.93
N LYS A 445 16.58 22.05 7.49
CA LYS A 445 17.33 23.28 7.12
C LYS A 445 18.13 23.95 8.25
N LYS A 446 18.30 23.34 9.42
CA LYS A 446 18.84 23.99 10.63
C LYS A 446 20.21 23.50 11.07
N MET A 447 20.59 22.25 10.78
CA MET A 447 21.87 21.72 11.21
C MET A 447 23.01 22.18 10.29
N LYS A 448 24.04 22.79 10.87
CA LYS A 448 25.24 23.20 10.12
C LYS A 448 26.00 21.96 9.65
N GLN A 449 26.36 21.90 8.36
CA GLN A 449 27.15 20.78 7.80
C GLN A 449 28.47 20.57 8.57
N GLU A 450 29.11 21.67 9.01
CA GLU A 450 30.31 21.64 9.84
C GLU A 450 30.07 20.88 11.15
N MET A 451 28.94 21.13 11.83
CA MET A 451 28.59 20.42 13.06
C MET A 451 28.33 18.93 12.85
N VAL A 452 27.74 18.54 11.72
CA VAL A 452 27.56 17.12 11.39
C VAL A 452 28.91 16.42 11.24
N LYS A 453 29.88 17.04 10.55
CA LYS A 453 31.24 16.51 10.40
C LYS A 453 31.98 16.42 11.73
N ILE A 454 31.82 17.41 12.61
CA ILE A 454 32.37 17.38 13.96
C ILE A 454 31.77 16.21 14.76
N CYS A 455 30.43 16.06 14.76
CA CYS A 455 29.75 14.94 15.43
C CYS A 455 30.23 13.59 14.90
N GLN A 456 30.44 13.47 13.59
CA GLN A 456 30.97 12.26 12.95
C GLN A 456 32.39 11.96 13.43
N SER A 457 33.28 12.95 13.44
CA SER A 457 34.66 12.79 13.91
C SER A 457 34.73 12.36 15.38
N ILE A 458 33.95 13.02 16.25
CA ILE A 458 33.84 12.67 17.68
C ILE A 458 33.31 11.25 17.82
N GLY A 459 32.20 10.93 17.14
CA GLY A 459 31.58 9.63 17.22
C GLY A 459 32.52 8.51 16.77
N ILE A 460 33.22 8.67 15.65
CA ILE A 460 34.20 7.67 15.17
C ILE A 460 35.28 7.40 16.22
N ASN A 461 35.86 8.45 16.82
CA ASN A 461 36.87 8.30 17.86
C ASN A 461 36.35 7.48 19.06
N ILE A 462 35.14 7.82 19.53
CA ILE A 462 34.50 7.14 20.66
C ILE A 462 34.20 5.68 20.32
N GLY A 463 33.71 5.40 19.12
CA GLY A 463 33.40 4.04 18.68
C GLY A 463 34.63 3.15 18.59
N ILE A 464 35.74 3.65 18.04
CA ILE A 464 37.03 2.93 18.00
C ILE A 464 37.53 2.66 19.42
N TYR A 465 37.46 3.65 20.31
CA TYR A 465 37.82 3.48 21.72
C TYR A 465 36.99 2.41 22.43
N ALA A 466 35.65 2.49 22.29
CA ALA A 466 34.74 1.55 22.93
C ALA A 466 34.99 0.11 22.48
N GLU A 467 35.48 -0.08 21.26
CA GLU A 467 35.85 -1.39 20.73
C GLU A 467 37.18 -1.86 21.33
N LYS A 468 38.27 -1.10 21.16
CA LYS A 468 39.62 -1.53 21.56
C LYS A 468 39.80 -1.73 23.06
N GLU A 469 39.09 -0.93 23.85
CA GLU A 469 39.07 -1.05 25.31
C GLU A 469 37.91 -1.90 25.84
N ASN A 470 37.08 -2.46 24.95
CA ASN A 470 35.87 -3.21 25.30
C ASN A 470 34.93 -2.40 26.23
N ASP A 471 34.91 -1.07 26.09
CA ASP A 471 34.10 -0.15 26.88
C ASP A 471 32.77 0.18 26.18
N LYS A 472 31.89 -0.82 26.11
CA LYS A 472 30.49 -0.61 25.67
C LYS A 472 29.74 0.37 26.58
N SER A 473 30.18 0.56 27.83
CA SER A 473 29.50 1.45 28.79
C SER A 473 29.51 2.90 28.32
N SER A 474 30.60 3.34 27.69
CA SER A 474 30.73 4.68 27.10
C SER A 474 29.64 4.97 26.05
N LEU A 475 29.27 3.99 25.23
CA LEU A 475 28.21 4.14 24.22
C LEU A 475 26.83 4.33 24.88
N TYR A 476 26.53 3.56 25.93
CA TYR A 476 25.26 3.69 26.65
C TYR A 476 25.16 4.98 27.47
N LEU A 477 26.26 5.42 28.09
CA LEU A 477 26.32 6.68 28.84
C LEU A 477 25.99 7.88 27.95
N LEU A 478 26.55 7.91 26.73
CA LEU A 478 26.27 8.98 25.75
C LEU A 478 24.78 9.05 25.42
N ARG A 479 24.19 7.94 24.99
CA ARG A 479 22.77 7.86 24.62
C ARG A 479 21.86 8.29 25.78
N ASN A 480 22.14 7.78 26.98
CA ASN A 480 21.26 7.92 28.14
C ASN A 480 21.32 9.30 28.80
N SER A 481 22.24 10.17 28.39
CA SER A 481 22.29 11.54 28.89
C SER A 481 20.98 12.30 28.61
N LYS A 482 20.38 12.83 29.68
CA LYS A 482 19.04 13.45 29.66
C LYS A 482 19.07 14.97 29.62
N SER A 483 20.24 15.57 29.81
CA SER A 483 20.43 17.02 29.77
C SER A 483 21.72 17.38 29.04
N ARG A 484 21.77 18.61 28.49
CA ARG A 484 22.97 19.16 27.85
C ARG A 484 24.19 19.05 28.76
N THR A 485 24.06 19.42 30.03
CA THR A 485 25.16 19.37 31.01
C THR A 485 25.65 17.95 31.26
N GLU A 486 24.74 16.98 31.39
CA GLU A 486 25.10 15.57 31.55
C GLU A 486 25.81 15.04 30.31
N PHE A 487 25.32 15.35 29.12
CA PHE A 487 25.93 14.97 27.86
C PHE A 487 27.37 15.50 27.73
N LEU A 488 27.60 16.77 28.05
CA LEU A 488 28.93 17.39 28.04
C LEU A 488 29.90 16.73 29.03
N LYS A 489 29.44 16.44 30.25
CA LYS A 489 30.25 15.73 31.26
C LYS A 489 30.63 14.32 30.80
N VAL A 490 29.69 13.61 30.16
CA VAL A 490 29.95 12.28 29.61
C VAL A 490 30.98 12.38 28.47
N LEU A 491 30.86 13.36 27.57
CA LEU A 491 31.84 13.57 26.50
C LEU A 491 33.24 13.87 27.03
N GLU A 492 33.36 14.75 28.02
CA GLU A 492 34.63 15.09 28.66
C GLU A 492 35.28 13.86 29.32
N LEU A 493 34.48 13.08 30.06
CA LEU A 493 34.95 11.83 30.69
C LEU A 493 35.48 10.84 29.65
N ILE A 494 34.76 10.66 28.54
CA ILE A 494 35.17 9.76 27.46
C ILE A 494 36.43 10.29 26.77
N GLN A 495 36.53 11.59 26.51
CA GLN A 495 37.73 12.21 25.94
C GLN A 495 38.97 11.94 26.81
N PHE A 496 38.84 12.11 28.14
CA PHE A 496 39.92 11.81 29.07
C PHE A 496 40.33 10.33 29.05
N ARG A 497 39.36 9.41 28.97
CA ARG A 497 39.65 7.97 28.84
C ARG A 497 40.38 7.64 27.53
N ILE A 498 39.99 8.26 26.43
CA ILE A 498 40.66 8.09 25.11
C ILE A 498 42.11 8.56 25.19
N LEU A 499 42.37 9.72 25.79
CA LEU A 499 43.72 10.27 25.95
C LEU A 499 44.65 9.33 26.70
N ASN A 500 44.14 8.68 27.75
CA ASN A 500 44.90 7.79 28.62
C ASN A 500 45.01 6.33 28.13
N SER A 501 44.24 5.92 27.13
CA SER A 501 44.27 4.54 26.62
C SER A 501 45.53 4.25 25.82
N GLU A 502 46.28 3.20 26.17
CA GLU A 502 47.48 2.79 25.41
C GLU A 502 47.14 2.12 24.07
N LYS A 503 45.94 1.55 23.92
CA LYS A 503 45.51 0.83 22.70
C LYS A 503 45.06 1.73 21.56
N ILE A 504 44.87 3.02 21.84
CA ILE A 504 44.39 3.99 20.86
C ILE A 504 45.57 4.70 20.17
N PRO A 505 45.63 4.69 18.82
CA PRO A 505 46.66 5.41 18.08
C PRO A 505 46.62 6.93 18.35
N LEU A 506 47.80 7.56 18.32
CA LEU A 506 47.98 8.97 18.67
C LEU A 506 47.14 9.94 17.81
N GLU A 507 46.87 9.57 16.55
CA GLU A 507 46.02 10.33 15.62
C GLU A 507 44.57 10.48 16.09
N PHE A 508 44.07 9.58 16.94
CA PHE A 508 42.73 9.67 17.54
C PHE A 508 42.73 10.36 18.90
N LYS A 509 43.88 10.45 19.57
CA LYS A 509 44.05 11.13 20.87
C LYS A 509 44.11 12.65 20.75
N THR A 510 44.51 13.18 19.59
CA THR A 510 44.80 14.61 19.38
C THR A 510 43.60 15.45 18.94
N LYS A 511 42.42 14.85 18.76
CA LYS A 511 41.21 15.56 18.34
C LYS A 511 40.57 16.27 19.53
N ASN A 512 40.70 17.61 19.56
CA ASN A 512 40.06 18.46 20.55
C ASN A 512 38.55 18.63 20.24
N TYR A 513 37.71 18.54 21.27
CA TYR A 513 36.26 18.72 21.17
C TYR A 513 35.82 20.17 21.37
N GLU A 514 36.76 21.11 21.52
CA GLU A 514 36.51 22.53 21.77
C GLU A 514 35.56 23.19 20.77
N ASP A 515 35.75 22.98 19.46
CA ASP A 515 34.86 23.53 18.43
C ASP A 515 33.42 23.02 18.60
N PHE A 516 33.25 21.74 18.98
CA PHE A 516 31.94 21.18 19.27
C PHE A 516 31.28 21.89 20.46
N PHE A 517 32.03 22.11 21.53
CA PHE A 517 31.52 22.75 22.73
C PHE A 517 31.10 24.21 22.49
N LEU A 518 31.88 24.94 21.69
CA LEU A 518 31.60 26.33 21.33
C LEU A 518 30.38 26.48 20.41
N MET A 519 30.18 25.51 19.51
CA MET A 519 29.10 25.56 18.51
C MET A 519 27.79 24.91 18.96
N LEU A 520 27.77 24.18 20.09
CA LEU A 520 26.59 23.48 20.58
C LEU A 520 25.47 24.47 20.96
N ASP A 521 24.32 24.34 20.31
CA ASP A 521 23.18 25.24 20.47
C ASP A 521 21.96 24.55 21.15
N LYS A 522 20.77 25.08 20.92
CA LYS A 522 19.51 24.58 21.47
C LYS A 522 19.08 23.22 20.90
N ASP A 523 19.59 22.83 19.72
CA ASP A 523 19.30 21.57 19.06
C ASP A 523 20.27 20.45 19.53
N TRP A 524 20.81 20.60 20.74
CA TRP A 524 21.80 19.68 21.34
C TRP A 524 21.36 18.21 21.37
N GLU A 525 20.05 17.93 21.42
CA GLU A 525 19.52 16.56 21.38
C GLU A 525 19.80 15.89 20.03
N GLU A 526 19.63 16.61 18.91
CA GLU A 526 19.93 16.08 17.57
C GLU A 526 21.45 15.83 17.43
N TYR A 527 22.29 16.75 17.91
CA TYR A 527 23.74 16.58 17.91
C TYR A 527 24.19 15.44 18.85
N LYS A 528 23.56 15.26 20.01
CA LYS A 528 23.77 14.10 20.87
C LYS A 528 23.47 12.81 20.10
N SER A 529 22.29 12.73 19.48
CA SER A 529 21.90 11.55 18.72
C SER A 529 22.87 11.28 17.58
N LEU A 530 23.38 12.28 16.87
CA LEU A 530 24.44 12.10 15.86
C LEU A 530 25.71 11.48 16.45
N VAL A 531 26.26 12.06 17.51
CA VAL A 531 27.49 11.54 18.16
C VAL A 531 27.27 10.09 18.60
N SER A 532 26.13 9.82 19.22
CA SER A 532 25.72 8.48 19.68
C SER A 532 25.62 7.48 18.52
N ILE A 533 24.93 7.84 17.43
CA ILE A 533 24.77 7.03 16.22
C ILE A 533 26.13 6.71 15.60
N PHE A 534 26.98 7.73 15.39
CA PHE A 534 28.29 7.53 14.77
C PHE A 534 29.24 6.72 15.66
N SER A 535 29.16 6.89 16.98
CA SER A 535 29.90 6.07 17.95
C SER A 535 29.52 4.59 17.85
N MET A 536 28.20 4.30 17.91
CA MET A 536 27.72 2.92 17.80
C MET A 536 28.03 2.30 16.43
N ASN A 537 27.91 3.07 15.35
CA ASN A 537 28.21 2.57 14.01
C ASN A 537 29.70 2.26 13.84
N SER A 538 30.58 3.14 14.32
CA SER A 538 32.03 2.94 14.24
C SER A 538 32.50 1.76 15.09
N PHE A 539 31.94 1.58 16.30
CA PHE A 539 32.18 0.40 17.13
C PHE A 539 31.88 -0.91 16.37
N LEU A 540 30.72 -0.99 15.72
CA LEU A 540 30.30 -2.19 15.00
C LEU A 540 31.13 -2.45 13.73
N ILE A 541 31.58 -1.38 13.06
CA ILE A 541 32.47 -1.49 11.90
C ILE A 541 33.85 -1.99 12.32
N GLU A 542 34.41 -1.45 13.40
CA GLU A 542 35.74 -1.84 13.85
C GLU A 542 35.77 -3.28 14.35
N LYS A 543 34.77 -3.67 15.16
CA LYS A 543 34.60 -5.06 15.61
C LYS A 543 34.52 -6.05 14.45
N LYS A 544 33.85 -5.69 13.36
CA LYS A 544 33.78 -6.51 12.16
C LYS A 544 35.16 -6.68 11.52
N LYS A 545 35.95 -5.61 11.41
CA LYS A 545 37.31 -5.69 10.85
C LYS A 545 38.22 -6.58 11.70
N GLU A 546 38.08 -6.57 13.02
CA GLU A 546 38.84 -7.49 13.89
C GLU A 546 38.45 -8.94 13.66
N SER A 547 37.15 -9.22 13.54
CA SER A 547 36.65 -10.58 13.27
C SER A 547 37.03 -11.13 11.89
N GLU A 548 37.29 -10.28 10.90
CA GLU A 548 37.74 -10.69 9.55
C GLU A 548 39.27 -10.88 9.46
N LYS A 549 40.02 -10.42 10.47
CA LYS A 549 41.49 -10.59 10.56
C LYS A 549 41.90 -11.84 11.37
N GLN A 550 40.99 -12.39 12.16
CA GLN A 550 41.13 -13.66 12.89
C GLN A 550 40.64 -14.81 12.01
#